data_AF-L8GRD8-F1
#
_entry.id   AF-L8GRD8-F1
#
_cell.length_a   1.000
_cell.length_b   1.000
_cell.length_c   1.000
_cell.angle_alpha   90.00
_cell.angle_beta   90.00
_cell.angle_gamma   90.00
#
_symmetry.space_group_name_H-M   'P 1'
#
loop_
_entity.id
_entity.type
_entity.pdbx_description
1 polymer ?
#
loop_
_entity_poly.entity_id
_entity_poly.type
_entity_poly.pdbx_seq_one_letter_code
_entity_poly.pdbx_strand_id
1 'polypeptide(L)'
;MLEGERVVAEKTGWLWKQGHPSERTLLYFKKQDEPALGKPPAGVIDLTSYLIEKEVAVPDRKHCFKVTTPVKIFLIEAPDEECMHEWMNAISGVGLRIATAAEELRRKEDKLRREEEKKKEEEEFTKQKEMDKQAHLHNKKRRLLKKKQRKEEYEAKKRAVKESHEIELAHREEWGRLDLEQREEKEDLEEKWREVEKTEEQRRAVDPITAKAKKLQKQLERKQVREQLDLQKKQARQELKMQLSHEDEIMKFQLSLDDEKDALQEKQELELKKMDERHKEQVINRIKSNELELEKARDAIKLRREKLLLNHAQKDVKAQDEARAREEVQQAAAAAAAALQQAPPLPPKQAQEDTNHHHDDDDNDDDDDGGHHNHPREEEEEEAKPPQSYEPTQQHEEEQESSYAEVPL
;
A
#
# COMPACT_ATOMS: atom_id res chain seq x y z
N MET A 1 -16.35 -35.35 46.25
CA MET A 1 -15.34 -35.13 47.29
C MET A 1 -14.92 -33.69 47.21
N LEU A 2 -14.96 -32.94 48.31
CA LEU A 2 -14.63 -31.53 48.35
C LEU A 2 -13.14 -31.40 48.70
N GLU A 3 -12.31 -30.96 47.76
CA GLU A 3 -10.90 -30.64 48.02
C GLU A 3 -10.82 -29.19 48.51
N GLY A 4 -10.61 -29.02 49.81
CA GLY A 4 -10.39 -27.72 50.44
C GLY A 4 -8.90 -27.50 50.67
N GLU A 5 -8.30 -26.54 49.97
CA GLU A 5 -6.91 -26.14 50.19
C GLU A 5 -6.80 -24.98 51.18
N ARG A 6 -5.70 -25.00 51.94
CA ARG A 6 -5.45 -24.11 53.07
C ARG A 6 -5.13 -22.69 52.59
N VAL A 7 -6.00 -21.73 52.90
CA VAL A 7 -5.64 -20.30 52.81
C VAL A 7 -6.22 -19.56 54.01
N VAL A 8 -5.39 -18.81 54.72
CA VAL A 8 -5.77 -18.14 55.98
C VAL A 8 -6.25 -16.72 55.66
N ALA A 9 -7.54 -16.46 55.93
CA ALA A 9 -8.10 -15.11 55.88
C ALA A 9 -7.97 -14.46 57.27
N GLU A 10 -7.29 -13.31 57.34
CA GLU A 10 -7.20 -12.42 58.52
C GLU A 10 -7.24 -13.12 59.90
N LYS A 11 -6.19 -13.88 60.25
CA LYS A 11 -5.93 -14.47 61.58
C LYS A 11 -7.07 -15.29 62.23
N THR A 12 -8.18 -15.57 61.54
CA THR A 12 -9.40 -16.08 62.19
C THR A 12 -10.19 -17.13 61.39
N GLY A 13 -9.76 -17.48 60.17
CA GLY A 13 -10.47 -18.50 59.41
C GLY A 13 -9.75 -19.12 58.21
N TRP A 14 -10.36 -20.18 57.70
CA TRP A 14 -10.02 -21.02 56.56
C TRP A 14 -10.89 -20.66 55.38
N LEU A 15 -10.31 -20.26 54.26
CA LEU A 15 -11.04 -20.08 53.00
C LEU A 15 -11.34 -21.41 52.36
N TRP A 16 -12.54 -21.52 51.80
CA TRP A 16 -13.02 -22.71 51.12
C TRP A 16 -13.55 -22.33 49.74
N LYS A 17 -13.05 -23.05 48.73
CA LYS A 17 -13.54 -22.95 47.36
C LYS A 17 -14.76 -23.85 47.23
N GLN A 18 -15.94 -23.26 47.09
CA GLN A 18 -17.11 -24.03 46.73
C GLN A 18 -16.93 -24.47 45.26
N GLY A 19 -17.05 -25.77 45.00
CA GLY A 19 -16.67 -26.39 43.72
C GLY A 19 -17.54 -26.02 42.51
N HIS A 20 -18.41 -25.01 42.61
CA HIS A 20 -19.25 -24.58 41.51
C HIS A 20 -18.69 -23.29 40.87
N PRO A 21 -18.20 -23.33 39.62
CA PRO A 21 -17.64 -22.15 38.94
C PRO A 21 -18.66 -21.02 38.66
N SER A 22 -19.95 -21.25 38.91
CA SER A 22 -21.02 -20.25 38.76
C SER A 22 -21.28 -19.42 40.02
N GLU A 23 -20.74 -19.80 41.17
CA GLU A 23 -20.96 -19.09 42.42
C GLU A 23 -19.86 -18.02 42.59
N ARG A 24 -20.23 -16.75 42.39
CA ARG A 24 -19.33 -15.59 42.52
C ARG A 24 -19.04 -15.23 43.97
N THR A 25 -18.92 -16.22 44.83
CA THR A 25 -18.79 -16.03 46.28
C THR A 25 -17.73 -16.95 46.84
N LEU A 26 -16.79 -16.41 47.64
CA LEU A 26 -15.89 -17.22 48.44
C LEU A 26 -16.44 -17.36 49.86
N LEU A 27 -16.43 -18.57 50.38
CA LEU A 27 -16.83 -18.83 51.75
C LEU A 27 -15.58 -18.97 52.62
N TYR A 28 -15.63 -18.47 53.85
CA TYR A 28 -14.58 -18.75 54.85
C TYR A 28 -15.20 -19.26 56.16
N PHE A 29 -14.51 -20.16 56.83
CA PHE A 29 -14.94 -20.91 58.02
C PHE A 29 -13.93 -20.71 59.16
N LYS A 30 -14.30 -20.93 60.42
CA LYS A 30 -13.35 -20.75 61.54
C LYS A 30 -12.44 -21.96 61.70
N LYS A 31 -12.91 -23.15 61.36
CA LYS A 31 -12.11 -24.39 61.40
C LYS A 31 -12.27 -25.18 60.10
N GLN A 32 -11.25 -25.98 59.80
CA GLN A 32 -11.14 -26.79 58.60
C GLN A 32 -12.26 -27.83 58.44
N ASP A 33 -12.73 -28.40 59.55
CA ASP A 33 -13.73 -29.49 59.52
C ASP A 33 -15.17 -28.99 59.45
N GLU A 34 -15.41 -27.68 59.61
CA GLU A 34 -16.74 -27.08 59.65
C GLU A 34 -17.55 -27.26 58.35
N PRO A 35 -16.94 -27.17 57.15
CA PRO A 35 -17.63 -27.41 55.88
C PRO A 35 -18.08 -28.86 55.72
N ALA A 36 -17.22 -29.82 56.09
CA ALA A 36 -17.54 -31.24 56.04
C ALA A 36 -18.63 -31.64 57.06
N LEU A 37 -18.72 -30.89 58.16
CA LEU A 37 -19.75 -31.04 59.19
C LEU A 37 -21.05 -30.27 58.89
N GLY A 38 -21.16 -29.61 57.72
CA GLY A 38 -22.35 -28.85 57.31
C GLY A 38 -22.64 -27.61 58.16
N LYS A 39 -21.63 -27.06 58.84
CA LYS A 39 -21.79 -25.83 59.63
C LYS A 39 -21.88 -24.61 58.73
N PRO A 40 -22.57 -23.53 59.16
CA PRO A 40 -22.65 -22.30 58.38
C PRO A 40 -21.27 -21.62 58.26
N PRO A 41 -20.98 -20.95 57.12
CA PRO A 41 -19.74 -20.22 56.94
C PRO A 41 -19.61 -19.07 57.94
N ALA A 42 -18.38 -18.77 58.33
CA ALA A 42 -18.06 -17.62 59.17
C ALA A 42 -18.24 -16.29 58.43
N GLY A 43 -18.21 -16.31 57.09
CA GLY A 43 -18.64 -15.22 56.24
C GLY A 43 -18.50 -15.54 54.75
N VAL A 44 -18.97 -14.61 53.93
CA VAL A 44 -19.02 -14.71 52.47
C VAL A 44 -18.32 -13.49 51.87
N ILE A 45 -17.45 -13.71 50.89
CA ILE A 45 -16.79 -12.68 50.09
C ILE A 45 -17.48 -12.66 48.73
N ASP A 46 -18.19 -11.57 48.43
CA ASP A 46 -18.83 -11.37 47.14
C ASP A 46 -17.79 -10.94 46.08
N LEU A 47 -17.61 -11.78 45.06
CA LEU A 47 -16.73 -11.57 43.91
C LEU A 47 -17.49 -11.02 42.68
N THR A 48 -18.70 -10.48 42.85
CA THR A 48 -19.43 -9.82 41.77
C THR A 48 -18.66 -8.62 41.21
N SER A 49 -17.91 -7.92 42.06
CA SER A 49 -16.98 -6.86 41.67
C SER A 49 -15.81 -6.86 42.63
N TYR A 50 -14.59 -7.09 42.14
CA TYR A 50 -13.41 -7.14 43.00
C TYR A 50 -12.15 -6.67 42.27
N LEU A 51 -11.13 -6.37 43.07
CA LEU A 51 -9.76 -6.07 42.62
C LEU A 51 -8.80 -6.96 43.39
N ILE A 52 -8.03 -7.81 42.68
CA ILE A 52 -6.96 -8.63 43.25
C ILE A 52 -5.61 -7.97 42.96
N GLU A 53 -4.82 -7.81 44.01
CA GLU A 53 -3.45 -7.30 43.95
C GLU A 53 -2.53 -8.25 44.73
N LYS A 54 -1.32 -8.53 44.19
CA LYS A 54 -0.27 -9.23 44.95
C LYS A 54 0.24 -8.24 46.00
N GLU A 55 0.13 -8.60 47.28
CA GLU A 55 0.53 -7.70 48.35
C GLU A 55 2.00 -7.99 48.72
N VAL A 56 2.90 -7.11 48.27
CA VAL A 56 4.35 -7.29 48.41
C VAL A 56 4.88 -6.72 49.74
N ALA A 57 4.07 -5.91 50.44
CA ALA A 57 4.54 -5.01 51.50
C ALA A 57 4.09 -5.37 52.92
N VAL A 58 3.69 -6.61 53.21
CA VAL A 58 3.36 -7.02 54.59
C VAL A 58 4.60 -7.56 55.30
N PRO A 59 5.17 -6.84 56.30
CA PRO A 59 6.26 -7.37 57.09
C PRO A 59 5.81 -8.65 57.80
N ASP A 60 6.69 -9.66 57.82
CA ASP A 60 6.51 -10.99 58.43
C ASP A 60 5.56 -11.99 57.74
N ARG A 61 5.01 -11.68 56.56
CA ARG A 61 4.21 -12.65 55.79
C ARG A 61 4.74 -12.81 54.37
N LYS A 62 4.97 -14.06 53.97
CA LYS A 62 5.35 -14.41 52.59
C LYS A 62 4.10 -14.96 51.88
N HIS A 63 3.97 -14.69 50.59
CA HIS A 63 2.90 -15.23 49.73
C HIS A 63 1.47 -14.77 50.10
N CYS A 64 1.26 -13.45 50.18
CA CYS A 64 -0.04 -12.84 50.43
C CYS A 64 -0.60 -12.11 49.19
N PHE A 65 -1.92 -12.13 49.05
CA PHE A 65 -2.64 -11.31 48.08
C PHE A 65 -3.86 -10.64 48.72
N LYS A 66 -4.22 -9.48 48.18
CA LYS A 66 -5.31 -8.65 48.66
C LYS A 66 -6.48 -8.73 47.70
N VAL A 67 -7.67 -8.98 48.24
CA VAL A 67 -8.93 -8.94 47.50
C VAL A 67 -9.74 -7.76 48.01
N THR A 68 -9.88 -6.74 47.18
CA THR A 68 -10.69 -5.56 47.47
C THR A 68 -12.07 -5.74 46.86
N THR A 69 -13.10 -5.82 47.69
CA THR A 69 -14.51 -5.76 47.27
C THR A 69 -15.06 -4.35 47.57
N PRO A 70 -16.20 -3.93 46.98
CA PRO A 70 -16.84 -2.66 47.31
C PRO A 70 -17.14 -2.45 48.79
N VAL A 71 -17.33 -3.56 49.53
CA VAL A 71 -17.74 -3.54 50.94
C VAL A 71 -16.55 -3.69 51.88
N LYS A 72 -15.55 -4.50 51.51
CA LYS A 72 -14.45 -4.86 52.41
C LYS A 72 -13.17 -5.27 51.66
N ILE A 73 -12.02 -4.99 52.27
CA ILE A 73 -10.72 -5.49 51.85
C ILE A 73 -10.40 -6.76 52.65
N PHE A 74 -9.97 -7.81 51.95
CA PHE A 74 -9.55 -9.07 52.54
C PHE A 74 -8.07 -9.30 52.22
N LEU A 75 -7.26 -9.58 53.25
CA LEU A 75 -5.89 -10.03 53.09
C LEU A 75 -5.82 -11.55 53.26
N ILE A 76 -5.32 -12.22 52.24
CA ILE A 76 -5.33 -13.67 52.12
C ILE A 76 -3.88 -14.16 52.05
N GLU A 77 -3.51 -15.04 52.98
CA GLU A 77 -2.17 -15.63 53.09
C GLU A 77 -2.19 -17.09 52.62
N ALA A 78 -1.40 -17.37 51.58
CA ALA A 78 -1.22 -18.69 51.01
C ALA A 78 0.00 -19.41 51.62
N PRO A 79 0.00 -20.74 51.64
CA PRO A 79 1.11 -21.53 52.20
C PRO A 79 2.41 -21.39 51.41
N ASP A 80 2.31 -21.19 50.09
CA ASP A 80 3.43 -21.05 49.16
C ASP A 80 3.06 -20.14 47.97
N GLU A 81 4.04 -19.85 47.11
CA GLU A 81 3.86 -19.00 45.94
C GLU A 81 2.97 -19.62 44.87
N GLU A 82 2.99 -20.94 44.72
CA GLU A 82 2.22 -21.67 43.71
C GLU A 82 0.73 -21.59 44.04
N CYS A 83 0.35 -21.95 45.27
CA CYS A 83 -1.00 -21.85 45.80
C CYS A 83 -1.49 -20.39 45.75
N MET A 84 -0.64 -19.41 46.05
CA MET A 84 -1.00 -17.98 45.92
C MET A 84 -1.43 -17.64 44.48
N HIS A 85 -0.65 -18.05 43.47
CA HIS A 85 -0.98 -17.77 42.07
C HIS A 85 -2.20 -18.56 41.59
N GLU A 86 -2.37 -19.82 42.03
CA GLU A 86 -3.54 -20.62 41.73
C GLU A 86 -4.83 -19.96 42.25
N TRP A 87 -4.81 -19.46 43.48
CA TRP A 87 -5.95 -18.73 44.04
C TRP A 87 -6.19 -17.40 43.33
N MET A 88 -5.15 -16.63 43.04
CA MET A 88 -5.30 -15.39 42.26
C MET A 88 -5.89 -15.65 40.86
N ASN A 89 -5.47 -16.72 40.20
CA ASN A 89 -5.98 -17.13 38.88
C ASN A 89 -7.42 -17.64 38.96
N ALA A 90 -7.72 -18.49 39.96
CA ALA A 90 -9.06 -19.01 40.20
C ALA A 90 -10.06 -17.88 40.46
N ILE A 91 -9.71 -16.91 41.31
CA ILE A 91 -10.58 -15.76 41.58
C ILE A 91 -10.66 -14.87 40.32
N SER A 92 -9.56 -14.65 39.59
CA SER A 92 -9.54 -13.86 38.34
C SER A 92 -10.47 -14.40 37.24
N GLY A 93 -10.80 -15.69 37.26
CA GLY A 93 -11.68 -16.32 36.28
C GLY A 93 -13.18 -16.22 36.58
N VAL A 94 -13.60 -15.80 37.79
CA VAL A 94 -14.98 -15.99 38.28
C VAL A 94 -15.84 -14.72 38.26
N GLY A 95 -15.27 -13.51 38.25
CA GLY A 95 -16.08 -12.28 38.25
C GLY A 95 -15.54 -11.10 37.42
N LEU A 96 -16.26 -9.97 37.46
CA LEU A 96 -15.84 -8.75 36.77
C LEU A 96 -14.78 -8.03 37.61
N ARG A 97 -13.54 -8.05 37.11
CA ARG A 97 -12.47 -7.21 37.65
C ARG A 97 -12.91 -5.75 37.53
N ILE A 98 -12.93 -5.02 38.64
CA ILE A 98 -13.17 -3.58 38.62
C ILE A 98 -12.00 -2.98 37.86
N ALA A 99 -12.23 -2.54 36.61
CA ALA A 99 -11.25 -1.74 35.89
C ALA A 99 -11.01 -0.50 36.75
N THR A 100 -9.79 -0.33 37.24
CA THR A 100 -9.47 0.85 38.03
C THR A 100 -9.71 2.09 37.16
N ALA A 101 -10.14 3.21 37.74
CA ALA A 101 -10.30 4.47 37.00
C ALA A 101 -9.02 4.84 36.21
N ALA A 102 -7.85 4.41 36.69
CA ALA A 102 -6.56 4.54 36.00
C ALA A 102 -6.48 3.74 34.69
N GLU A 103 -7.10 2.56 34.61
CA GLU A 103 -7.07 1.70 33.42
C GLU A 103 -8.02 2.21 32.32
N GLU A 104 -9.18 2.76 32.70
CA GLU A 104 -10.03 3.50 31.76
C GLU A 104 -9.36 4.78 31.23
N LEU A 105 -8.63 5.48 32.09
CA LEU A 105 -7.87 6.68 31.69
C LEU A 105 -6.82 6.32 30.63
N ARG A 106 -6.07 5.23 30.84
CA ARG A 106 -5.09 4.73 29.86
C ARG A 106 -5.73 4.35 28.53
N ARG A 107 -6.90 3.70 28.53
CA ARG A 107 -7.61 3.38 27.27
C ARG A 107 -8.03 4.63 26.50
N LYS A 108 -8.48 5.66 27.20
CA LYS A 108 -8.83 6.96 26.59
C LYS A 108 -7.59 7.66 26.04
N GLU A 109 -6.49 7.66 26.77
CA GLU A 109 -5.21 8.22 26.34
C GLU A 109 -4.65 7.50 25.10
N ASP A 110 -4.66 6.16 25.08
CA ASP A 110 -4.26 5.36 23.92
C ASP A 110 -5.15 5.60 22.70
N LYS A 111 -6.45 5.83 22.90
CA LYS A 111 -7.35 6.18 21.80
C LYS A 111 -7.02 7.56 21.24
N LEU A 112 -6.80 8.55 22.12
CA LEU A 112 -6.40 9.90 21.74
C LEU A 112 -5.07 9.88 20.97
N ARG A 113 -4.09 9.08 21.42
CA ARG A 113 -2.79 8.94 20.75
C ARG A 113 -2.92 8.37 19.35
N ARG A 114 -3.76 7.36 19.14
CA ARG A 114 -4.03 6.80 17.81
C ARG A 114 -4.75 7.79 16.88
N GLU A 115 -5.67 8.60 17.42
CA GLU A 115 -6.34 9.66 16.66
C GLU A 115 -5.36 10.78 16.28
N GLU A 116 -4.45 11.16 17.17
CA GLU A 116 -3.37 12.11 16.86
C GLU A 116 -2.38 11.56 15.84
N GLU A 117 -2.00 10.28 15.93
CA GLU A 117 -1.14 9.61 14.94
C GLU A 117 -1.80 9.63 13.55
N LYS A 118 -3.09 9.26 13.44
CA LYS A 118 -3.85 9.36 12.18
C LYS A 118 -3.91 10.78 11.63
N LYS A 119 -4.15 11.77 12.49
CA LYS A 119 -4.18 13.18 12.07
C LYS A 119 -2.81 13.64 11.55
N LYS A 120 -1.72 13.22 12.20
CA LYS A 120 -0.36 13.49 11.73
C LYS A 120 -0.09 12.84 10.38
N GLU A 121 -0.51 11.60 10.17
CA GLU A 121 -0.38 10.90 8.89
C GLU A 121 -1.17 11.62 7.78
N GLU A 122 -2.39 12.10 8.05
CA GLU A 122 -3.19 12.90 7.10
C GLU A 122 -2.52 14.25 6.78
N GLU A 123 -1.98 14.93 7.79
CA GLU A 123 -1.22 16.18 7.61
C GLU A 123 0.09 15.95 6.82
N GLU A 124 0.80 14.85 7.04
CA GLU A 124 1.98 14.48 6.26
C GLU A 124 1.64 14.13 4.82
N PHE A 125 0.56 13.38 4.60
CA PHE A 125 0.08 13.04 3.26
C PHE A 125 -0.31 14.29 2.45
N THR A 126 -0.99 15.24 3.09
CA THR A 126 -1.36 16.51 2.43
C THR A 126 -0.14 17.39 2.14
N LYS A 127 0.83 17.46 3.06
CA LYS A 127 2.12 18.13 2.82
C LYS A 127 2.89 17.50 1.66
N GLN A 128 2.96 16.17 1.61
CA GLN A 128 3.64 15.45 0.52
C GLN A 128 2.96 15.74 -0.82
N LYS A 129 1.64 15.70 -0.88
CA LYS A 129 0.87 16.03 -2.09
C LYS A 129 1.13 17.46 -2.58
N GLU A 130 1.26 18.42 -1.66
CA GLU A 130 1.60 19.80 -2.01
C GLU A 130 3.06 19.95 -2.48
N MET A 131 4.01 19.24 -1.85
CA MET A 131 5.41 19.20 -2.33
C MET A 131 5.51 18.63 -3.74
N ASP A 132 4.81 17.53 -4.03
CA ASP A 132 4.78 16.92 -5.37
C ASP A 132 4.19 17.87 -6.41
N LYS A 133 3.14 18.62 -6.04
CA LYS A 133 2.54 19.65 -6.88
C LYS A 133 3.52 20.81 -7.15
N GLN A 134 4.26 21.26 -6.13
CA GLN A 134 5.29 22.28 -6.29
C GLN A 134 6.45 21.79 -7.17
N ALA A 135 6.91 20.56 -6.98
CA ALA A 135 7.94 19.93 -7.80
C ALA A 135 7.48 19.82 -9.27
N HIS A 136 6.23 19.44 -9.51
CA HIS A 136 5.66 19.40 -10.86
C HIS A 136 5.63 20.79 -11.50
N LEU A 137 5.18 21.81 -10.78
CA LEU A 137 5.19 23.20 -11.27
C LEU A 137 6.61 23.71 -11.55
N HIS A 138 7.58 23.38 -10.69
CA HIS A 138 8.98 23.72 -10.89
C HIS A 138 9.55 23.04 -12.14
N ASN A 139 9.28 21.75 -12.33
CA ASN A 139 9.70 21.01 -13.53
C ASN A 139 9.05 21.57 -14.80
N LYS A 140 7.76 21.94 -14.74
CA LYS A 140 7.08 22.62 -15.85
C LYS A 140 7.72 23.96 -16.20
N LYS A 141 8.03 24.80 -15.19
CA LYS A 141 8.76 26.06 -15.40
C LYS A 141 10.14 25.83 -16.00
N ARG A 142 10.87 24.81 -15.54
CA ARG A 142 12.19 24.44 -16.08
C ARG A 142 12.11 23.99 -17.54
N ARG A 143 11.10 23.19 -17.92
CA ARG A 143 10.85 22.79 -19.32
C ARG A 143 10.57 24.02 -20.20
N LEU A 144 9.69 24.93 -19.76
CA LEU A 144 9.41 26.18 -20.47
C LEU A 144 10.64 27.08 -20.62
N LEU A 145 11.47 27.18 -19.58
CA LEU A 145 12.71 27.94 -19.64
C LEU A 145 13.69 27.35 -20.67
N LYS A 146 13.85 26.02 -20.69
CA LYS A 146 14.66 25.34 -21.70
C LYS A 146 14.12 25.58 -23.12
N LYS A 147 12.79 25.49 -23.31
CA LYS A 147 12.14 25.80 -24.60
C LYS A 147 12.41 27.25 -25.04
N LYS A 148 12.32 28.20 -24.11
CA LYS A 148 12.66 29.60 -24.37
C LYS A 148 14.13 29.77 -24.77
N GLN A 149 15.06 29.15 -24.04
CA GLN A 149 16.49 29.18 -24.35
C GLN A 149 16.80 28.60 -25.74
N ARG A 150 16.21 27.45 -26.10
CA ARG A 150 16.34 26.86 -27.44
C ARG A 150 15.85 27.81 -28.53
N LYS A 151 14.72 28.48 -28.30
CA LYS A 151 14.18 29.47 -29.24
C LYS A 151 15.11 30.68 -29.39
N GLU A 152 15.64 31.20 -28.29
CA GLU A 152 16.61 32.31 -28.31
C GLU A 152 17.91 31.92 -29.01
N GLU A 153 18.42 30.70 -28.76
CA GLU A 153 19.60 30.14 -29.44
C GLU A 153 19.36 29.99 -30.95
N TYR A 154 18.18 29.52 -31.35
CA TYR A 154 17.78 29.44 -32.75
C TYR A 154 17.77 30.82 -33.42
N GLU A 155 17.13 31.81 -32.79
CA GLU A 155 17.10 33.19 -33.31
C GLU A 155 18.50 33.83 -33.36
N ALA A 156 19.40 33.46 -32.43
CA ALA A 156 20.79 33.89 -32.45
C ALA A 156 21.58 33.23 -33.60
N LYS A 157 21.43 31.93 -33.80
CA LYS A 157 22.04 31.19 -34.93
C LYS A 157 21.56 31.74 -36.27
N LYS A 158 20.26 31.98 -36.40
CA LYS A 158 19.67 32.61 -37.59
C LYS A 158 20.26 33.99 -37.88
N ARG A 159 20.43 34.82 -36.84
CA ARG A 159 21.09 36.13 -36.98
C ARG A 159 22.56 36.00 -37.38
N ALA A 160 23.29 35.07 -36.77
CA ALA A 160 24.70 34.85 -37.09
C ALA A 160 24.91 34.35 -38.53
N VAL A 161 24.06 33.46 -39.04
CA VAL A 161 24.10 33.03 -40.45
C VAL A 161 23.85 34.21 -41.39
N LYS A 162 22.84 35.03 -41.07
CA LYS A 162 22.52 36.22 -41.85
C LYS A 162 23.69 37.22 -41.86
N GLU A 163 24.30 37.49 -40.71
CA GLU A 163 25.45 38.39 -40.57
C GLU A 163 26.68 37.85 -41.31
N SER A 164 27.00 36.56 -41.15
CA SER A 164 28.08 35.89 -41.88
C SER A 164 27.91 36.03 -43.40
N HIS A 165 26.68 35.86 -43.88
CA HIS A 165 26.38 36.04 -45.29
C HIS A 165 26.49 37.51 -45.74
N GLU A 166 26.03 38.47 -44.93
CA GLU A 166 26.21 39.90 -45.22
C GLU A 166 27.70 40.27 -45.31
N ILE A 167 28.54 39.71 -44.44
CA ILE A 167 30.01 39.87 -44.49
C ILE A 167 30.58 39.24 -45.78
N GLU A 168 30.16 38.03 -46.15
CA GLU A 168 30.63 37.38 -47.39
C GLU A 168 30.24 38.19 -48.63
N LEU A 169 29.02 38.73 -48.66
CA LEU A 169 28.54 39.59 -49.74
C LEU A 169 29.36 40.88 -49.83
N ALA A 170 29.66 41.51 -48.69
CA ALA A 170 30.51 42.71 -48.63
C ALA A 170 31.93 42.42 -49.12
N HIS A 171 32.54 41.32 -48.67
CA HIS A 171 33.86 40.87 -49.15
C HIS A 171 33.83 40.63 -50.67
N ARG A 172 32.80 39.96 -51.20
CA ARG A 172 32.66 39.71 -52.64
C ARG A 172 32.52 41.01 -53.43
N GLU A 173 31.81 42.00 -52.92
CA GLU A 173 31.68 43.32 -53.53
C GLU A 173 33.01 44.10 -53.51
N GLU A 174 33.77 44.01 -52.42
CA GLU A 174 35.11 44.61 -52.30
C GLU A 174 36.12 43.99 -53.27
N TRP A 175 36.20 42.66 -53.34
CA TRP A 175 37.02 41.97 -54.34
C TRP A 175 36.62 42.34 -55.76
N GLY A 176 35.31 42.42 -56.05
CA GLY A 176 34.82 42.87 -57.34
C GLY A 176 35.20 44.32 -57.68
N ARG A 177 35.32 45.21 -56.68
CA ARG A 177 35.83 46.57 -56.87
C ARG A 177 37.33 46.57 -57.14
N LEU A 178 38.11 45.80 -56.39
CA LEU A 178 39.55 45.68 -56.57
C LEU A 178 39.90 45.14 -57.98
N ASP A 179 39.21 44.11 -58.44
CA ASP A 179 39.37 43.56 -59.78
C ASP A 179 39.04 44.61 -60.87
N LEU A 180 38.01 45.43 -60.64
CA LEU A 180 37.64 46.50 -61.55
C LEU A 180 38.72 47.59 -61.59
N GLU A 181 39.24 47.99 -60.43
CA GLU A 181 40.31 49.00 -60.30
C GLU A 181 41.61 48.51 -60.95
N GLN A 182 42.01 47.25 -60.71
CA GLN A 182 43.16 46.64 -61.39
C GLN A 182 42.97 46.56 -62.91
N ARG A 183 41.74 46.28 -63.36
CA ARG A 183 41.41 46.27 -64.79
C ARG A 183 41.45 47.66 -65.40
N GLU A 184 40.95 48.68 -64.70
CA GLU A 184 41.02 50.08 -65.12
C GLU A 184 42.48 50.56 -65.18
N GLU A 185 43.28 50.29 -64.15
CA GLU A 185 44.71 50.60 -64.13
C GLU A 185 45.46 49.92 -65.29
N LYS A 186 45.17 48.64 -65.54
CA LYS A 186 45.74 47.92 -66.69
C LYS A 186 45.31 48.54 -68.02
N GLU A 187 44.05 48.95 -68.16
CA GLU A 187 43.54 49.59 -69.36
C GLU A 187 44.13 50.98 -69.60
N ASP A 188 44.35 51.75 -68.54
CA ASP A 188 45.04 53.05 -68.58
C ASP A 188 46.51 52.87 -68.98
N LEU A 189 47.18 51.84 -68.45
CA LEU A 189 48.53 51.46 -68.88
C LEU A 189 48.55 51.04 -70.36
N GLU A 190 47.60 50.21 -70.79
CA GLU A 190 47.44 49.83 -72.21
C GLU A 190 47.10 51.03 -73.11
N GLU A 191 46.35 52.01 -72.61
CA GLU A 191 46.03 53.24 -73.36
C GLU A 191 47.26 54.15 -73.46
N LYS A 192 48.04 54.32 -72.38
CA LYS A 192 49.35 55.00 -72.42
C LYS A 192 50.30 54.32 -73.40
N TRP A 193 50.38 52.99 -73.38
CA TRP A 193 51.16 52.22 -74.35
C TRP A 193 50.66 52.44 -75.78
N ARG A 194 49.34 52.42 -76.00
CA ARG A 194 48.76 52.73 -77.31
C ARG A 194 48.97 54.18 -77.73
N GLU A 195 49.03 55.15 -76.84
CA GLU A 195 49.36 56.54 -77.18
C GLU A 195 50.83 56.65 -77.60
N VAL A 196 51.74 55.98 -76.90
CA VAL A 196 53.15 55.87 -77.30
C VAL A 196 53.26 55.19 -78.67
N GLU A 197 52.60 54.05 -78.85
CA GLU A 197 52.56 53.31 -80.12
C GLU A 197 51.91 54.14 -81.22
N LYS A 198 50.87 54.92 -80.92
CA LYS A 198 50.20 55.83 -81.88
C LYS A 198 51.03 57.06 -82.18
N THR A 199 51.89 57.55 -81.28
CA THR A 199 52.92 58.55 -81.63
C THR A 199 54.03 57.95 -82.51
N GLU A 200 54.31 56.65 -82.38
CA GLU A 200 55.17 55.91 -83.32
C GLU A 200 54.46 55.61 -84.66
N GLU A 201 53.18 55.28 -84.63
CA GLU A 201 52.36 54.89 -85.78
C GLU A 201 51.79 56.13 -86.51
N GLN A 202 51.69 57.29 -85.87
CA GLN A 202 51.55 58.57 -86.57
C GLN A 202 52.77 58.88 -87.45
N ARG A 203 53.90 58.17 -87.27
CA ARG A 203 55.01 58.14 -88.23
C ARG A 203 54.83 57.10 -89.36
N ARG A 204 53.82 56.23 -89.27
CA ARG A 204 53.47 55.19 -90.24
C ARG A 204 51.95 55.15 -90.46
N ALA A 205 51.46 55.98 -91.37
CA ALA A 205 50.05 56.17 -91.68
C ALA A 205 49.22 54.87 -91.67
N VAL A 206 48.34 54.74 -90.67
CA VAL A 206 47.25 53.75 -90.64
C VAL A 206 45.91 54.46 -90.43
N ASP A 207 44.90 53.94 -91.11
CA ASP A 207 43.60 54.55 -91.38
C ASP A 207 42.71 54.71 -90.10
N PRO A 208 42.30 55.94 -89.72
CA PRO A 208 41.63 56.25 -88.45
C PRO A 208 40.24 55.61 -88.27
N ILE A 209 39.62 55.13 -89.35
CA ILE A 209 38.28 54.56 -89.36
C ILE A 209 38.25 53.21 -88.60
N THR A 210 39.27 52.37 -88.82
CA THR A 210 39.34 51.01 -88.25
C THR A 210 39.58 51.03 -86.73
N ALA A 211 40.32 52.03 -86.24
CA ALA A 211 40.58 52.21 -84.81
C ALA A 211 39.31 52.58 -84.02
N LYS A 212 38.44 53.41 -84.61
CA LYS A 212 37.17 53.82 -83.98
C LYS A 212 36.20 52.64 -83.89
N ALA A 213 36.14 51.79 -84.92
CA ALA A 213 35.32 50.59 -84.92
C ALA A 213 35.74 49.59 -83.82
N LYS A 214 37.04 49.32 -83.66
CA LYS A 214 37.56 48.45 -82.59
C LYS A 214 37.25 48.99 -81.18
N LYS A 215 37.30 50.31 -80.98
CA LYS A 215 36.97 50.94 -79.68
C LYS A 215 35.50 50.72 -79.30
N LEU A 216 34.59 50.89 -80.26
CA LEU A 216 33.15 50.64 -80.07
C LEU A 216 32.86 49.16 -79.78
N GLN A 217 33.51 48.24 -80.49
CA GLN A 217 33.34 46.81 -80.26
C GLN A 217 33.79 46.39 -78.85
N LYS A 218 34.96 46.88 -78.38
CA LYS A 218 35.45 46.62 -77.01
C LYS A 218 34.49 47.19 -75.96
N GLN A 219 33.87 48.35 -76.20
CA GLN A 219 32.85 48.91 -75.31
C GLN A 219 31.58 48.04 -75.25
N LEU A 220 31.14 47.50 -76.39
CA LEU A 220 29.99 46.60 -76.45
C LEU A 220 30.25 45.30 -75.68
N GLU A 221 31.42 44.67 -75.89
CA GLU A 221 31.82 43.45 -75.18
C GLU A 221 31.88 43.67 -73.66
N ARG A 222 32.44 44.80 -73.19
CA ARG A 222 32.44 45.15 -71.77
C ARG A 222 31.02 45.31 -71.21
N LYS A 223 30.13 45.91 -71.98
CA LYS A 223 28.73 46.08 -71.58
C LYS A 223 28.03 44.73 -71.43
N GLN A 224 28.23 43.83 -72.39
CA GLN A 224 27.68 42.47 -72.35
C GLN A 224 28.22 41.66 -71.17
N VAL A 225 29.53 41.73 -70.88
CA VAL A 225 30.13 41.04 -69.72
C VAL A 225 29.58 41.59 -68.40
N ARG A 226 29.40 42.91 -68.27
CA ARG A 226 28.79 43.52 -67.07
C ARG A 226 27.36 43.04 -66.87
N GLU A 227 26.56 43.01 -67.94
CA GLU A 227 25.17 42.56 -67.89
C GLU A 227 25.05 41.06 -67.54
N GLN A 228 25.93 40.22 -68.09
CA GLN A 228 25.99 38.79 -67.71
C GLN A 228 26.40 38.60 -66.24
N LEU A 229 27.37 39.37 -65.76
CA LEU A 229 27.81 39.30 -64.36
C LEU A 229 26.69 39.74 -63.40
N ASP A 230 25.94 40.80 -63.74
CA ASP A 230 24.80 41.26 -62.95
C ASP A 230 23.66 40.23 -62.94
N LEU A 231 23.42 39.54 -64.06
CA LEU A 231 22.46 38.45 -64.13
C LEU A 231 22.87 37.26 -63.25
N GLN A 232 24.14 36.84 -63.30
CA GLN A 232 24.67 35.78 -62.43
C GLN A 232 24.57 36.16 -60.95
N LYS A 233 24.89 37.41 -60.59
CA LYS A 233 24.73 37.91 -59.22
C LYS A 233 23.26 37.86 -58.77
N LYS A 234 22.32 38.21 -59.66
CA LYS A 234 20.89 38.16 -59.36
C LYS A 234 20.40 36.72 -59.15
N GLN A 235 20.87 35.78 -59.98
CA GLN A 235 20.56 34.35 -59.83
C GLN A 235 21.13 33.78 -58.53
N ALA A 236 22.40 34.04 -58.22
CA ALA A 236 23.01 33.58 -56.97
C ALA A 236 22.30 34.14 -55.72
N ARG A 237 21.89 35.42 -55.74
CA ARG A 237 21.09 36.03 -54.66
C ARG A 237 19.72 35.35 -54.51
N GLN A 238 19.11 34.92 -55.61
CA GLN A 238 17.82 34.23 -55.59
C GLN A 238 17.95 32.80 -55.06
N GLU A 239 18.95 32.05 -55.52
CA GLU A 239 19.23 30.68 -55.04
C GLU A 239 19.50 30.65 -53.55
N LEU A 240 20.36 31.54 -53.06
CA LEU A 240 20.61 31.66 -51.63
C LEU A 240 19.35 32.01 -50.84
N LYS A 241 18.51 32.93 -51.35
CA LYS A 241 17.25 33.27 -50.69
C LYS A 241 16.34 32.03 -50.57
N MET A 242 16.32 31.15 -51.57
CA MET A 242 15.59 29.88 -51.51
C MET A 242 16.23 28.91 -50.51
N GLN A 243 17.56 28.80 -50.47
CA GLN A 243 18.28 27.96 -49.49
C GLN A 243 17.98 28.39 -48.05
N LEU A 244 18.11 29.69 -47.75
CA LEU A 244 17.79 30.23 -46.42
C LEU A 244 16.31 30.01 -46.04
N SER A 245 15.39 30.12 -47.01
CA SER A 245 13.98 29.82 -46.78
C SER A 245 13.76 28.34 -46.47
N HIS A 246 14.45 27.45 -47.17
CA HIS A 246 14.35 26.01 -46.95
C HIS A 246 14.94 25.57 -45.61
N GLU A 247 16.10 26.12 -45.22
CA GLU A 247 16.69 25.90 -43.90
C GLU A 247 15.78 26.41 -42.77
N ASP A 248 15.14 27.57 -42.96
CA ASP A 248 14.12 28.08 -42.04
C ASP A 248 12.93 27.13 -41.88
N GLU A 249 12.47 26.50 -42.96
CA GLU A 249 11.38 25.52 -42.94
C GLU A 249 11.79 24.21 -42.25
N ILE A 250 12.99 23.69 -42.54
CA ILE A 250 13.53 22.50 -41.86
C ILE A 250 13.62 22.73 -40.36
N MET A 251 14.15 23.88 -39.92
CA MET A 251 14.28 24.17 -38.50
C MET A 251 12.92 24.39 -37.82
N LYS A 252 11.94 25.01 -38.50
CA LYS A 252 10.55 25.08 -37.99
C LYS A 252 9.94 23.70 -37.83
N PHE A 253 10.17 22.80 -38.78
CA PHE A 253 9.69 21.43 -38.72
C PHE A 253 10.33 20.66 -37.55
N GLN A 254 11.64 20.80 -37.34
CA GLN A 254 12.33 20.20 -36.19
C GLN A 254 11.79 20.72 -34.85
N LEU A 255 11.53 22.03 -34.72
CA LEU A 255 10.90 22.59 -33.52
C LEU A 255 9.48 22.03 -33.30
N SER A 256 8.73 21.79 -34.38
CA SER A 256 7.41 21.16 -34.30
C SER A 256 7.48 19.71 -33.85
N LEU A 257 8.45 18.94 -34.35
CA LEU A 257 8.68 17.55 -33.91
C LEU A 257 9.08 17.48 -32.44
N ASP A 258 9.94 18.40 -31.98
CA ASP A 258 10.30 18.50 -30.56
C ASP A 258 9.06 18.80 -29.69
N ASP A 259 8.18 19.70 -30.14
CA ASP A 259 6.94 20.04 -29.44
C ASP A 259 5.96 18.85 -29.38
N GLU A 260 5.85 18.08 -30.46
CA GLU A 260 5.03 16.87 -30.52
C GLU A 260 5.60 15.77 -29.62
N LYS A 261 6.92 15.58 -29.62
CA LYS A 261 7.61 14.62 -28.75
C LYS A 261 7.43 14.96 -27.27
N ASP A 262 7.57 16.23 -26.90
CA ASP A 262 7.33 16.70 -25.53
C ASP A 262 5.87 16.46 -25.11
N ALA A 263 4.90 16.69 -26.01
CA ALA A 263 3.48 16.44 -25.75
C ALA A 263 3.17 14.95 -25.60
N LEU A 264 3.81 14.09 -26.42
CA LEU A 264 3.65 12.64 -26.36
C LEU A 264 4.25 12.07 -25.08
N GLN A 265 5.40 12.59 -24.64
CA GLN A 265 6.00 12.26 -23.35
C GLN A 265 5.11 12.70 -22.19
N GLU A 266 4.53 13.91 -22.21
CA GLU A 266 3.59 14.37 -21.17
C GLU A 266 2.34 13.47 -21.10
N LYS A 267 1.84 13.00 -22.26
CA LYS A 267 0.73 12.07 -22.33
C LYS A 267 1.07 10.71 -21.70
N GLN A 268 2.26 10.17 -21.98
CA GLN A 268 2.74 8.91 -21.38
C GLN A 268 2.94 9.04 -19.86
N GLU A 269 3.54 10.14 -19.39
CA GLU A 269 3.71 10.43 -17.95
C GLU A 269 2.34 10.49 -17.24
N LEU A 270 1.33 11.11 -17.87
CA LEU A 270 -0.02 11.19 -17.33
C LEU A 270 -0.73 9.84 -17.29
N GLU A 271 -0.55 9.01 -18.32
CA GLU A 271 -1.13 7.67 -18.39
C GLU A 271 -0.55 6.72 -17.33
N LEU A 272 0.78 6.75 -17.15
CA LEU A 272 1.46 6.01 -16.10
C LEU A 272 0.93 6.42 -14.71
N LYS A 273 0.79 7.73 -14.46
CA LYS A 273 0.21 8.23 -13.21
C LYS A 273 -1.22 7.74 -12.98
N LYS A 274 -2.06 7.70 -14.02
CA LYS A 274 -3.43 7.15 -13.93
C LYS A 274 -3.44 5.66 -13.66
N MET A 275 -2.45 4.91 -14.16
CA MET A 275 -2.31 3.48 -13.84
C MET A 275 -1.92 3.28 -12.38
N ASP A 276 -0.95 4.05 -11.87
CA ASP A 276 -0.54 4.00 -10.47
C ASP A 276 -1.69 4.37 -9.52
N GLU A 277 -2.47 5.40 -9.86
CA GLU A 277 -3.66 5.79 -9.09
C GLU A 277 -4.71 4.66 -9.07
N ARG A 278 -4.97 4.02 -10.23
CA ARG A 278 -5.87 2.85 -10.31
C ARG A 278 -5.35 1.68 -9.48
N HIS A 279 -4.05 1.39 -9.52
CA HIS A 279 -3.45 0.32 -8.73
C HIS A 279 -3.57 0.61 -7.22
N LYS A 280 -3.29 1.84 -6.79
CA LYS A 280 -3.48 2.27 -5.39
C LYS A 280 -4.93 2.10 -4.95
N GLU A 281 -5.88 2.50 -5.78
CA GLU A 281 -7.31 2.35 -5.49
C GLU A 281 -7.72 0.86 -5.38
N GLN A 282 -7.21 0.00 -6.26
CA GLN A 282 -7.41 -1.45 -6.17
C GLN A 282 -6.86 -2.03 -4.87
N VAL A 283 -5.65 -1.64 -4.46
CA VAL A 283 -5.03 -2.08 -3.20
C VAL A 283 -5.86 -1.63 -2.01
N ILE A 284 -6.31 -0.36 -1.97
CA ILE A 284 -7.18 0.16 -0.91
C ILE A 284 -8.50 -0.62 -0.84
N ASN A 285 -9.13 -0.89 -1.99
CA ASN A 285 -10.37 -1.65 -2.05
C ASN A 285 -10.18 -3.09 -1.58
N ARG A 286 -9.04 -3.71 -1.89
CA ARG A 286 -8.69 -5.05 -1.40
C ARG A 286 -8.50 -5.06 0.12
N ILE A 287 -7.82 -4.06 0.68
CA ILE A 287 -7.66 -3.91 2.14
C ILE A 287 -9.03 -3.78 2.81
N LYS A 288 -9.90 -2.90 2.31
CA LYS A 288 -11.27 -2.73 2.84
C LYS A 288 -12.09 -4.01 2.77
N SER A 289 -11.97 -4.76 1.68
CA SER A 289 -12.64 -6.06 1.53
C SER A 289 -12.16 -7.06 2.59
N ASN A 290 -10.83 -7.17 2.78
CA ASN A 290 -10.25 -8.05 3.78
C ASN A 290 -10.65 -7.65 5.20
N GLU A 291 -10.70 -6.35 5.51
CA GLU A 291 -11.17 -5.84 6.81
C GLU A 291 -12.62 -6.25 7.09
N LEU A 292 -13.50 -6.13 6.10
CA LEU A 292 -14.91 -6.55 6.20
C LEU A 292 -15.04 -8.06 6.43
N GLU A 293 -14.23 -8.88 5.76
CA GLU A 293 -14.21 -10.33 5.97
C GLU A 293 -13.72 -10.70 7.38
N LEU A 294 -12.68 -10.02 7.86
CA LEU A 294 -12.19 -10.20 9.23
C LEU A 294 -13.23 -9.80 10.27
N GLU A 295 -14.01 -8.74 10.02
CA GLU A 295 -15.13 -8.34 10.89
C GLU A 295 -16.22 -9.41 10.92
N LYS A 296 -16.64 -9.94 9.77
CA LYS A 296 -17.59 -11.07 9.69
C LYS A 296 -17.08 -12.31 10.43
N ALA A 297 -15.79 -12.63 10.31
CA ALA A 297 -15.19 -13.76 11.01
C ALA A 297 -15.22 -13.55 12.54
N ARG A 298 -14.95 -12.34 13.02
CA ARG A 298 -15.05 -11.99 14.45
C ARG A 298 -16.47 -12.16 14.98
N ASP A 299 -17.47 -11.70 14.22
CA ASP A 299 -18.88 -11.85 14.59
C ASP A 299 -19.31 -13.32 14.61
N ALA A 300 -18.87 -14.13 13.65
CA ALA A 300 -19.13 -15.56 13.62
C ALA A 300 -18.52 -16.30 14.83
N ILE A 301 -17.28 -15.96 15.21
CA ILE A 301 -16.63 -16.50 16.41
C ILE A 301 -17.41 -16.12 17.67
N LYS A 302 -17.84 -14.85 17.78
CA LYS A 302 -18.64 -14.37 18.90
C LYS A 302 -19.96 -15.12 19.02
N LEU A 303 -20.68 -15.29 17.91
CA LEU A 303 -21.94 -16.04 17.86
C LEU A 303 -21.76 -17.51 18.26
N ARG A 304 -20.68 -18.15 17.77
CA ARG A 304 -20.36 -19.54 18.15
C ARG A 304 -20.08 -19.67 19.64
N ARG A 305 -19.36 -18.72 20.23
CA ARG A 305 -19.08 -18.67 21.67
C ARG A 305 -20.37 -18.51 22.48
N GLU A 306 -21.25 -17.61 22.07
CA GLU A 306 -22.55 -17.40 22.72
C GLU A 306 -23.43 -18.66 22.65
N LYS A 307 -23.49 -19.31 21.49
CA LYS A 307 -24.20 -20.58 21.32
C LYS A 307 -23.66 -21.69 22.22
N LEU A 308 -22.33 -21.77 22.37
CA LEU A 308 -21.70 -22.75 23.28
C LEU A 308 -22.06 -22.48 24.75
N LEU A 309 -22.07 -21.20 25.16
CA LEU A 309 -22.49 -20.82 26.51
C LEU A 309 -23.96 -21.14 26.77
N LEU A 310 -24.83 -20.89 25.78
CA LEU A 310 -26.26 -21.22 25.88
C LEU A 310 -26.48 -22.73 25.99
N ASN A 311 -25.78 -23.53 25.17
CA ASN A 311 -25.82 -24.99 25.24
C ASN A 311 -25.31 -25.52 26.58
N HIS A 312 -24.27 -24.91 27.15
CA HIS A 312 -23.77 -25.27 28.48
C HIS A 312 -24.83 -24.97 29.54
N ALA A 313 -25.41 -23.77 29.54
CA ALA A 313 -26.46 -23.39 30.47
C ALA A 313 -27.70 -24.31 30.38
N GLN A 314 -28.09 -24.72 29.17
CA GLN A 314 -29.18 -25.69 28.98
C GLN A 314 -28.85 -27.07 29.56
N LYS A 315 -27.60 -27.54 29.41
CA LYS A 315 -27.14 -28.80 30.02
C LYS A 315 -27.17 -28.70 31.54
N ASP A 316 -26.75 -27.58 32.11
CA ASP A 316 -26.77 -27.37 33.56
C ASP A 316 -28.20 -27.36 34.12
N VAL A 317 -29.14 -26.68 33.46
CA VAL A 317 -30.57 -26.70 33.83
C VAL A 317 -31.12 -28.12 33.77
N LYS A 318 -30.85 -28.85 32.68
CA LYS A 318 -31.30 -30.24 32.56
C LYS A 318 -30.72 -31.14 33.66
N ALA A 319 -29.45 -30.97 33.99
CA ALA A 319 -28.81 -31.72 35.06
C ALA A 319 -29.42 -31.39 36.44
N GLN A 320 -29.78 -30.13 36.68
CA GLN A 320 -30.49 -29.71 37.90
C GLN A 320 -31.90 -30.32 37.97
N ASP A 321 -32.64 -30.31 36.87
CA ASP A 321 -33.98 -30.91 36.79
C ASP A 321 -33.92 -32.44 37.04
N GLU A 322 -32.93 -33.12 36.44
CA GLU A 322 -32.68 -34.54 36.68
C GLU A 322 -32.29 -34.82 38.14
N ALA A 323 -31.45 -33.98 38.75
CA ALA A 323 -31.09 -34.10 40.15
C ALA A 323 -32.29 -33.92 41.08
N ARG A 324 -33.15 -32.92 40.80
CA ARG A 324 -34.39 -32.67 41.55
C ARG A 324 -35.37 -33.83 41.43
N ALA A 325 -35.54 -34.37 40.22
CA ALA A 325 -36.38 -35.55 40.01
C ALA A 325 -35.87 -36.77 40.79
N ARG A 326 -34.55 -36.98 40.84
CA ARG A 326 -33.95 -38.05 41.67
C ARG A 326 -34.23 -37.84 43.15
N GLU A 327 -34.10 -36.60 43.64
CA GLU A 327 -34.39 -36.26 45.04
C GLU A 327 -35.86 -36.50 45.40
N GLU A 328 -36.80 -36.10 44.53
CA GLU A 328 -38.23 -36.35 44.70
C GLU A 328 -38.56 -37.85 44.76
N VAL A 329 -37.98 -38.65 43.86
CA VAL A 329 -38.12 -40.13 43.89
C VAL A 329 -37.56 -40.71 45.19
N GLN A 330 -36.42 -40.21 45.67
CA GLN A 330 -35.79 -40.68 46.89
C GLN A 330 -36.61 -40.31 48.13
N GLN A 331 -37.19 -39.12 48.17
CA GLN A 331 -38.13 -38.70 49.22
C GLN A 331 -39.41 -39.54 49.21
N ALA A 332 -39.99 -39.80 48.02
CA ALA A 332 -41.15 -40.66 47.89
C ALA A 332 -40.86 -42.10 48.36
N ALA A 333 -39.70 -42.65 48.01
CA ALA A 333 -39.25 -43.97 48.48
C ALA A 333 -39.06 -44.00 50.01
N ALA A 334 -38.48 -42.95 50.60
CA ALA A 334 -38.33 -42.83 52.05
C ALA A 334 -39.69 -42.74 52.75
N ALA A 335 -40.64 -41.98 52.20
CA ALA A 335 -42.01 -41.88 52.71
C ALA A 335 -42.75 -43.23 52.63
N ALA A 336 -42.60 -43.96 51.52
CA ALA A 336 -43.16 -45.30 51.35
C ALA A 336 -42.56 -46.30 52.36
N ALA A 337 -41.25 -46.26 52.57
CA ALA A 337 -40.57 -47.11 53.57
C ALA A 337 -41.04 -46.79 55.00
N ALA A 338 -41.24 -45.51 55.33
CA ALA A 338 -41.79 -45.09 56.62
C ALA A 338 -43.23 -45.56 56.82
N ALA A 339 -44.07 -45.52 55.77
CA ALA A 339 -45.43 -46.04 55.80
C ALA A 339 -45.47 -47.56 56.04
N LEU A 340 -44.54 -48.32 55.43
CA LEU A 340 -44.38 -49.76 55.65
C LEU A 340 -44.01 -50.11 57.10
N GLN A 341 -43.25 -49.26 57.80
CA GLN A 341 -42.93 -49.47 59.21
C GLN A 341 -44.13 -49.22 60.15
N GLN A 342 -45.17 -48.52 59.69
CA GLN A 342 -46.41 -48.29 60.45
C GLN A 342 -47.52 -49.28 60.09
N ALA A 343 -47.31 -50.16 59.11
CA ALA A 343 -48.30 -51.15 58.70
C ALA A 343 -48.35 -52.33 59.69
N PRO A 344 -49.53 -52.78 60.14
CA PRO A 344 -49.67 -53.92 61.02
C PRO A 344 -49.19 -55.22 60.35
N PRO A 345 -48.59 -56.16 61.10
CA PRO A 345 -47.94 -57.35 60.55
C PRO A 345 -48.95 -58.27 59.86
N LEU A 346 -48.77 -58.47 58.56
CA LEU A 346 -49.53 -59.46 57.78
C LEU A 346 -48.92 -60.87 57.95
N PRO A 347 -49.77 -61.91 57.93
CA PRO A 347 -49.38 -63.29 58.21
C PRO A 347 -48.54 -63.91 57.09
N PRO A 348 -47.74 -64.95 57.41
CA PRO A 348 -46.75 -65.52 56.52
C PRO A 348 -47.43 -66.28 55.37
N LYS A 349 -47.08 -65.96 54.13
CA LYS A 349 -47.40 -66.79 52.97
C LYS A 349 -46.15 -67.24 52.24
N GLN A 350 -46.24 -68.52 51.91
CA GLN A 350 -45.30 -69.44 51.31
C GLN A 350 -44.59 -68.92 50.06
N ALA A 351 -43.35 -69.39 49.94
CA ALA A 351 -42.54 -69.43 48.75
C ALA A 351 -43.28 -70.04 47.55
N GLN A 352 -43.14 -69.43 46.39
CA GLN A 352 -43.19 -70.10 45.10
C GLN A 352 -42.03 -69.59 44.25
N GLU A 353 -41.11 -70.52 44.00
CA GLU A 353 -40.19 -70.51 42.87
C GLU A 353 -41.02 -70.52 41.59
N ASP A 354 -40.71 -69.65 40.64
CA ASP A 354 -41.03 -69.91 39.24
C ASP A 354 -39.87 -69.42 38.38
N THR A 355 -39.13 -70.43 37.91
CA THR A 355 -38.26 -70.38 36.75
C THR A 355 -39.02 -69.83 35.55
N ASN A 356 -38.44 -68.89 34.80
CA ASN A 356 -38.78 -68.83 33.37
C ASN A 356 -37.59 -68.47 32.48
N HIS A 357 -37.47 -69.32 31.47
CA HIS A 357 -36.46 -69.45 30.43
C HIS A 357 -36.78 -68.55 29.22
N HIS A 358 -35.73 -68.27 28.44
CA HIS A 358 -35.71 -68.05 26.97
C HIS A 358 -36.64 -67.00 26.33
N HIS A 359 -36.03 -66.07 25.57
CA HIS A 359 -35.96 -66.26 24.12
C HIS A 359 -34.82 -65.41 23.52
N ASP A 360 -33.89 -66.09 22.86
CA ASP A 360 -33.20 -65.58 21.68
C ASP A 360 -34.24 -65.19 20.62
N ASP A 361 -33.98 -64.14 19.85
CA ASP A 361 -34.01 -64.17 18.38
C ASP A 361 -33.94 -62.75 17.76
N ASP A 362 -33.07 -62.70 16.74
CA ASP A 362 -33.20 -61.99 15.47
C ASP A 362 -32.92 -60.48 15.36
N ASP A 363 -31.75 -60.23 14.75
CA ASP A 363 -31.62 -59.69 13.39
C ASP A 363 -32.48 -58.46 13.03
N ASN A 364 -31.78 -57.35 12.84
CA ASN A 364 -31.95 -56.56 11.63
C ASN A 364 -30.65 -55.86 11.29
N ASP A 365 -29.93 -56.50 10.37
CA ASP A 365 -29.21 -55.80 9.31
C ASP A 365 -30.19 -54.85 8.61
N ASP A 366 -29.78 -53.59 8.46
CA ASP A 366 -30.07 -52.83 7.25
C ASP A 366 -28.97 -51.78 7.10
N ASP A 367 -28.11 -52.09 6.12
CA ASP A 367 -27.34 -51.14 5.34
C ASP A 367 -28.21 -49.93 4.95
N ASP A 368 -27.70 -48.69 5.09
CA ASP A 368 -27.48 -47.89 3.88
C ASP A 368 -26.68 -46.61 4.14
N ASP A 369 -25.67 -46.48 3.31
CA ASP A 369 -25.10 -45.30 2.67
C ASP A 369 -24.78 -44.01 3.44
N GLY A 370 -23.49 -43.65 3.33
CA GLY A 370 -23.17 -42.39 2.65
C GLY A 370 -22.28 -41.41 3.39
N GLY A 371 -20.99 -41.43 3.04
CA GLY A 371 -20.37 -40.16 2.64
C GLY A 371 -19.25 -39.60 3.51
N HIS A 372 -18.05 -39.75 2.95
CA HIS A 372 -16.94 -38.80 2.95
C HIS A 372 -15.99 -38.75 4.15
N HIS A 373 -14.95 -39.57 3.98
CA HIS A 373 -13.57 -39.24 4.34
C HIS A 373 -13.21 -37.78 3.97
N ASN A 374 -12.60 -37.07 4.90
CA ASN A 374 -11.53 -36.12 4.60
C ASN A 374 -10.44 -36.23 5.66
N HIS A 375 -9.35 -36.89 5.26
CA HIS A 375 -8.04 -36.73 5.86
C HIS A 375 -7.58 -35.27 5.74
N PRO A 376 -6.94 -34.68 6.75
CA PRO A 376 -5.91 -33.69 6.49
C PRO A 376 -4.64 -34.46 6.10
N ARG A 377 -4.27 -34.30 4.83
CA ARG A 377 -2.99 -34.68 4.24
C ARG A 377 -1.90 -33.82 4.87
N GLU A 378 -0.85 -34.48 5.34
CA GLU A 378 0.44 -33.86 5.62
C GLU A 378 0.95 -33.23 4.33
N GLU A 379 1.10 -31.91 4.30
CA GLU A 379 1.81 -31.21 3.23
C GLU A 379 3.27 -31.06 3.66
N GLU A 380 4.12 -31.64 2.82
CA GLU A 380 5.56 -31.52 2.79
C GLU A 380 5.98 -30.04 2.78
N GLU A 381 6.97 -29.73 3.62
CA GLU A 381 7.80 -28.53 3.48
C GLU A 381 8.58 -28.63 2.15
N GLU A 382 8.01 -28.11 1.06
CA GLU A 382 8.79 -27.77 -0.13
C GLU A 382 9.55 -26.46 0.11
N GLU A 383 10.87 -26.64 0.18
CA GLU A 383 11.93 -25.65 0.16
C GLU A 383 11.72 -24.61 -0.95
N ALA A 384 11.43 -23.37 -0.55
CA ALA A 384 11.25 -22.24 -1.45
C ALA A 384 12.55 -21.91 -2.21
N LYS A 385 12.62 -22.33 -3.48
CA LYS A 385 13.57 -21.77 -4.45
C LYS A 385 13.27 -20.28 -4.71
N PRO A 386 14.30 -19.43 -4.85
CA PRO A 386 14.11 -18.01 -5.14
C PRO A 386 13.46 -17.80 -6.53
N PRO A 387 12.69 -16.72 -6.72
CA PRO A 387 12.05 -16.45 -8.00
C PRO A 387 13.10 -16.20 -9.08
N GLN A 388 13.06 -17.03 -10.12
CA GLN A 388 13.78 -16.77 -11.36
C GLN A 388 13.26 -15.47 -11.96
N SER A 389 14.18 -14.58 -12.26
CA SER A 389 13.98 -13.39 -13.06
C SER A 389 13.35 -13.78 -14.40
N TYR A 390 12.11 -13.36 -14.62
CA TYR A 390 11.51 -13.33 -15.95
C TYR A 390 12.31 -12.34 -16.79
N GLU A 391 13.14 -12.86 -17.70
CA GLU A 391 13.62 -12.08 -18.84
C GLU A 391 12.40 -11.74 -19.72
N PRO A 392 12.21 -10.48 -20.10
CA PRO A 392 11.23 -10.14 -21.11
C PRO A 392 11.73 -10.69 -22.44
N THR A 393 11.01 -11.68 -22.97
CA THR A 393 11.17 -12.15 -24.35
C THR A 393 10.84 -10.97 -25.26
N GLN A 394 11.86 -10.34 -25.82
CA GLN A 394 11.70 -9.43 -26.95
C GLN A 394 11.20 -10.25 -28.12
N GLN A 395 9.88 -10.30 -28.29
CA GLN A 395 9.30 -10.63 -29.59
C GLN A 395 9.60 -9.46 -30.50
N HIS A 396 10.53 -9.71 -31.41
CA HIS A 396 10.83 -8.89 -32.57
C HIS A 396 9.58 -8.94 -33.46
N GLU A 397 8.74 -7.92 -33.39
CA GLU A 397 7.79 -7.65 -34.47
C GLU A 397 8.61 -7.13 -35.66
N GLU A 398 8.95 -8.06 -36.56
CA GLU A 398 9.24 -7.74 -37.95
C GLU A 398 7.98 -7.13 -38.56
N GLU A 399 7.86 -5.81 -38.52
CA GLU A 399 7.01 -5.08 -39.46
C GLU A 399 7.67 -5.14 -40.84
N GLN A 400 7.32 -6.20 -41.56
CA GLN A 400 7.37 -6.24 -43.01
C GLN A 400 6.34 -5.24 -43.58
N GLU A 401 6.76 -4.61 -44.68
CA GLU A 401 5.93 -4.00 -45.72
C GLU A 401 5.22 -2.66 -45.42
N SER A 402 5.88 -1.58 -45.86
CA SER A 402 5.16 -0.58 -46.65
C SER A 402 6.06 -0.07 -47.77
N SER A 403 5.83 -0.64 -48.95
CA SER A 403 6.36 -0.18 -50.24
C SER A 403 6.14 1.32 -50.43
N TYR A 404 7.22 2.09 -50.43
CA TYR A 404 7.17 3.43 -51.02
C TYR A 404 7.17 3.26 -52.53
N ALA A 405 6.01 3.53 -53.13
CA ALA A 405 5.84 3.67 -54.55
C ALA A 405 6.68 4.87 -55.03
N GLU A 406 7.57 4.61 -55.99
CA GLU A 406 8.13 5.63 -56.87
C GLU A 406 6.98 6.39 -57.53
N VAL A 407 6.94 7.70 -57.32
CA VAL A 407 6.19 8.63 -58.18
C VAL A 407 7.19 9.20 -59.18
N PRO A 408 7.06 8.91 -60.49
CA PRO A 408 7.86 9.58 -61.49
C PRO A 408 7.23 10.92 -61.93
N LEU A 409 8.14 11.87 -62.13
CA LEU A 409 8.06 13.21 -62.75
C LEU A 409 7.66 14.38 -61.84
#